data_AF-A0ABD3ZQX0-F1
#
_entry.id   AF-A0ABD3ZQX0-F1
#
_cell.length_a   1.000
_cell.length_b   1.000
_cell.length_c   1.000
_cell.angle_alpha   90.00
_cell.angle_beta   90.00
_cell.angle_gamma   90.00
#
_symmetry.space_group_name_H-M   'P 1'
#
loop_
_entity.id
_entity.type
_entity.pdbx_description
1 polymer ?
#
loop_
_entity_poly.entity_id
_entity_poly.type
_entity_poly.pdbx_seq_one_letter_code
_entity_poly.pdbx_strand_id
1 'polypeptide(L)'
;MKPTITKEQAGAIQIFMDGDKEKSDLLRIHAKDRWIEEFSCLNELDIMTLAAALVNGYEVGKTPEEEVREYYEWLKRSRDERHLAGDVEGNRFIAGLLQGVLNTLDYLGIKIEGVNA
;
A
#
# COMPACT_ATOMS: atom_id res chain seq x y z
N MET A 1 11.63 13.07 6.60
CA MET A 1 10.87 12.43 5.51
C MET A 1 10.54 11.01 5.96
N LYS A 2 9.32 10.53 5.72
CA LYS A 2 8.96 9.13 5.97
C LYS A 2 9.36 8.31 4.74
N PRO A 3 10.17 7.26 4.88
CA PRO A 3 10.43 6.36 3.76
C PRO A 3 9.18 5.52 3.46
N THR A 4 9.04 5.12 2.19
CA THR A 4 8.09 4.10 1.77
C THR A 4 8.77 2.74 1.86
N ILE A 5 8.15 1.79 2.55
CA ILE A 5 8.63 0.41 2.73
C ILE A 5 7.54 -0.58 2.30
N THR A 6 7.89 -1.83 2.05
CA THR A 6 6.89 -2.83 1.64
C THR A 6 6.03 -3.29 2.82
N LYS A 7 4.90 -3.96 2.52
CA LYS A 7 4.00 -4.52 3.52
C LYS A 7 4.68 -5.60 4.36
N GLU A 8 5.52 -6.41 3.74
CA GLU A 8 6.33 -7.45 4.40
C GLU A 8 7.35 -6.82 5.34
N GLN A 9 8.03 -5.75 4.91
CA GLN A 9 8.98 -5.02 5.74
C GLN A 9 8.30 -4.35 6.94
N ALA A 10 7.15 -3.70 6.71
CA ALA A 10 6.34 -3.13 7.77
C ALA A 10 5.87 -4.18 8.78
N GLY A 11 5.43 -5.34 8.30
CA GLY A 11 5.05 -6.48 9.14
C GLY A 11 6.23 -7.01 9.96
N ALA A 12 7.38 -7.24 9.34
CA ALA A 12 8.59 -7.70 10.02
C ALA A 12 9.08 -6.71 11.09
N ILE A 13 9.04 -5.40 10.81
CA ILE A 13 9.33 -4.36 11.81
C ILE A 13 8.32 -4.47 12.96
N GLN A 14 7.03 -4.57 12.68
CA GLN A 14 5.99 -4.64 13.71
C GLN A 14 6.14 -5.88 14.60
N ILE A 15 6.36 -7.06 14.01
CA ILE A 15 6.61 -8.30 14.74
C ILE A 15 7.86 -8.17 15.61
N PHE A 16 8.95 -7.58 15.09
CA PHE A 16 10.15 -7.40 15.88
C PHE A 16 9.92 -6.45 17.06
N MET A 17 9.16 -5.38 16.84
CA MET A 17 8.86 -4.36 17.85
C MET A 17 7.76 -4.79 18.84
N ASP A 18 7.09 -5.93 18.63
CA ASP A 18 6.09 -6.47 19.54
C ASP A 18 6.80 -7.11 20.76
N GLY A 19 6.93 -6.34 21.85
CA GLY A 19 7.62 -6.73 23.09
C GLY A 19 8.47 -5.61 23.70
N ASP A 20 9.32 -5.93 24.69
CA ASP A 20 10.18 -4.97 25.40
C ASP A 20 11.46 -4.58 24.61
N LYS A 21 11.40 -4.60 23.28
CA LYS A 21 12.56 -4.31 22.42
C LYS A 21 12.60 -2.85 22.04
N GLU A 22 13.79 -2.28 22.02
CA GLU A 22 13.99 -0.90 21.58
C GLU A 22 14.25 -0.84 20.07
N LYS A 23 13.95 0.32 19.46
CA LYS A 23 14.31 0.62 18.06
C LYS A 23 15.82 0.47 17.82
N SER A 24 16.63 0.73 18.85
CA SER A 24 18.08 0.60 18.86
C SER A 24 18.54 -0.86 18.68
N ASP A 25 17.78 -1.84 19.20
CA ASP A 25 18.09 -3.26 19.05
C ASP A 25 17.94 -3.71 17.59
N LEU A 26 16.85 -3.31 16.94
CA LEU A 26 16.58 -3.65 15.54
C LEU A 26 17.70 -3.11 14.63
N LEU A 27 18.13 -1.86 14.85
CA LEU A 27 19.24 -1.25 14.11
C LEU A 27 20.57 -1.96 14.36
N ARG A 28 20.84 -2.32 15.62
CA ARG A 28 22.08 -3.01 16.00
C ARG A 28 22.20 -4.37 15.32
N ILE A 29 21.11 -5.14 15.26
CA ILE A 29 21.06 -6.44 14.60
C ILE A 29 21.23 -6.25 13.09
N HIS A 30 20.45 -5.36 12.49
CA HIS A 30 20.52 -5.11 11.05
C HIS A 30 21.90 -4.61 10.57
N ALA A 31 22.65 -3.92 11.43
CA ALA A 31 24.03 -3.48 11.13
C ALA A 31 25.06 -4.62 11.14
N LYS A 32 24.78 -5.73 11.83
CA LYS A 32 25.77 -6.79 12.10
C LYS A 32 25.45 -8.12 11.44
N ASP A 33 24.17 -8.44 11.37
CA ASP A 33 23.67 -9.77 11.03
C ASP A 33 22.73 -9.70 9.83
N ARG A 34 22.64 -10.83 9.13
CA ARG A 34 21.67 -11.00 8.04
C ARG A 34 20.39 -11.59 8.61
N TRP A 35 19.25 -11.00 8.27
CA TRP A 35 17.95 -11.52 8.66
C TRP A 35 17.61 -12.80 7.91
N ILE A 36 16.93 -13.71 8.59
CA ILE A 36 16.46 -14.99 8.04
C ILE A 36 14.93 -15.10 8.22
N GLU A 37 14.33 -16.08 7.53
CA GLU A 37 12.91 -16.44 7.69
C GLU A 37 11.97 -15.25 7.55
N GLU A 38 11.02 -15.04 8.47
CA GLU A 38 10.02 -13.96 8.41
C GLU A 38 10.61 -12.55 8.42
N PHE A 39 11.89 -12.37 8.78
CA PHE A 39 12.56 -11.07 8.79
C PHE A 39 13.46 -10.85 7.57
N SER A 40 13.60 -11.84 6.69
CA SER A 40 14.54 -11.79 5.56
C SER A 40 14.31 -10.59 4.61
N CYS A 41 13.08 -10.10 4.51
CA CYS A 41 12.70 -8.90 3.75
C CYS A 41 13.40 -7.62 4.23
N LEU A 42 13.84 -7.58 5.50
CA LEU A 42 14.56 -6.43 6.06
C LEU A 42 15.97 -6.28 5.49
N ASN A 43 16.55 -7.33 4.91
CA ASN A 43 17.87 -7.25 4.27
C ASN A 43 17.91 -6.35 3.03
N GLU A 44 16.74 -6.03 2.46
CA GLU A 44 16.60 -5.16 1.29
C GLU A 44 16.53 -3.67 1.67
N LEU A 45 16.34 -3.37 2.96
CA LEU A 45 16.43 -2.01 3.47
C LEU A 45 17.89 -1.69 3.76
N ASP A 46 18.36 -0.54 3.30
CA ASP A 46 19.60 0.00 3.83
C ASP A 46 19.38 0.53 5.26
N ILE A 47 20.46 0.54 6.04
CA ILE A 47 20.42 0.93 7.45
C ILE A 47 19.89 2.36 7.68
N MET A 48 20.10 3.29 6.73
CA MET A 48 19.64 4.67 6.87
C MET A 48 18.14 4.76 6.62
N THR A 49 17.61 4.04 5.64
CA THR A 49 16.16 3.93 5.40
C THR A 49 15.46 3.28 6.59
N LEU A 50 16.03 2.21 7.15
CA LEU A 50 15.49 1.56 8.34
C LEU A 50 15.50 2.50 9.56
N ALA A 51 16.59 3.22 9.80
CA ALA A 51 16.66 4.21 10.88
C ALA A 51 15.63 5.32 10.68
N ALA A 52 15.48 5.83 9.45
CA ALA A 52 14.48 6.83 9.12
C ALA A 52 13.05 6.32 9.37
N ALA A 53 12.75 5.07 8.99
CA ALA A 53 11.46 4.42 9.21
C ALA A 53 11.13 4.30 10.70
N LEU A 54 12.11 3.89 11.52
CA LEU A 54 11.93 3.74 12.96
C LEU A 54 11.76 5.09 13.67
N VAL A 55 12.52 6.12 13.28
CA VAL A 55 12.49 7.44 13.95
C VAL A 55 11.30 8.27 13.50
N ASN A 56 11.07 8.37 12.19
CA ASN A 56 10.06 9.27 11.61
C ASN A 56 8.71 8.57 11.32
N GLY A 57 8.65 7.24 11.44
CA GLY A 57 7.59 6.41 10.87
C GLY A 57 7.82 6.15 9.38
N TYR A 58 6.98 5.30 8.79
CA TYR A 58 7.06 4.90 7.38
C TYR A 58 5.68 4.91 6.73
N GLU A 59 5.69 4.91 5.40
CA GLU A 59 4.50 4.63 4.57
C GLU A 59 4.63 3.22 4.02
N VAL A 60 3.53 2.47 4.00
CA VAL A 60 3.51 1.14 3.40
C VAL A 60 3.17 1.29 1.92
N GLY A 61 4.08 0.87 1.05
CA GLY A 61 3.87 0.80 -0.39
C GLY A 61 2.67 -0.11 -0.69
N LYS A 62 1.80 0.36 -1.57
CA LYS A 62 0.61 -0.37 -1.99
C LYS A 62 0.97 -1.29 -3.15
N THR A 63 0.34 -2.46 -3.23
CA THR A 63 0.43 -3.25 -4.45
C THR A 63 -0.33 -2.53 -5.58
N PRO A 64 0.00 -2.77 -6.86
CA PRO A 64 -0.76 -2.22 -7.97
C PRO A 64 -2.27 -2.49 -7.87
N GLU A 65 -2.65 -3.67 -7.36
CA GLU A 65 -4.05 -4.05 -7.13
C GLU A 65 -4.71 -3.23 -6.03
N GLU A 66 -3.98 -2.95 -4.94
CA GLU A 66 -4.45 -2.06 -3.87
C GLU A 66 -4.62 -0.62 -4.39
N GLU A 67 -3.71 -0.12 -5.22
CA GLU A 67 -3.84 1.20 -5.86
C GLU A 67 -5.06 1.29 -6.79
N VAL A 68 -5.26 0.26 -7.62
CA VAL A 68 -6.43 0.19 -8.51
C VAL A 68 -7.73 0.13 -7.70
N ARG A 69 -7.77 -0.63 -6.61
CA ARG A 69 -8.94 -0.72 -5.73
C ARG A 69 -9.28 0.64 -5.12
N GLU A 70 -8.30 1.35 -4.59
CA GLU A 70 -8.52 2.69 -4.03
C GLU A 70 -8.99 3.70 -5.09
N TYR A 71 -8.38 3.67 -6.28
CA TYR A 71 -8.81 4.51 -7.39
C TYR A 71 -10.26 4.21 -7.81
N TYR A 72 -10.62 2.94 -7.88
CA TYR A 72 -11.98 2.50 -8.19
C TYR A 72 -13.00 2.95 -7.13
N GLU A 73 -12.66 2.82 -5.84
CA GLU A 73 -13.49 3.32 -4.73
C GLU A 73 -13.64 4.85 -4.77
N TRP A 74 -12.58 5.57 -5.12
CA TRP A 74 -12.65 7.02 -5.33
C TRP A 74 -13.58 7.38 -6.50
N LEU A 75 -13.49 6.68 -7.64
CA LEU A 75 -14.40 6.89 -8.76
C LEU A 75 -15.86 6.65 -8.36
N LYS A 76 -16.17 5.58 -7.60
CA LYS A 76 -17.54 5.33 -7.11
C LYS A 76 -18.05 6.47 -6.26
N ARG A 77 -17.27 6.94 -5.28
CA ARG A 77 -17.64 8.08 -4.42
C ARG A 77 -17.86 9.36 -5.24
N SER A 78 -16.94 9.68 -6.15
CA SER A 78 -17.07 10.87 -7.00
C SER A 78 -18.32 10.82 -7.89
N ARG A 79 -18.68 9.63 -8.39
CA ARG A 79 -19.91 9.45 -9.16
C ARG A 79 -21.15 9.74 -8.31
N ASP A 80 -21.18 9.19 -7.09
CA ASP A 80 -22.33 9.33 -6.18
C ASP A 80 -22.49 10.80 -5.75
N GLU A 81 -21.40 11.51 -5.45
CA GLU A 81 -21.38 12.95 -5.16
C GLU A 81 -21.94 13.78 -6.33
N ARG A 82 -21.50 13.49 -7.57
CA ARG A 82 -21.98 14.19 -8.78
C ARG A 82 -23.44 13.90 -9.08
N HIS A 83 -23.89 12.67 -8.84
CA HIS A 83 -25.29 12.31 -8.96
C HIS A 83 -26.16 13.14 -8.01
N LEU A 84 -25.75 13.27 -6.74
CA LEU A 84 -26.44 14.09 -5.75
C LEU A 84 -26.42 15.58 -6.11
N ALA A 85 -25.35 16.06 -6.74
CA ALA A 85 -25.23 17.44 -7.21
C ALA A 85 -26.03 17.74 -8.49
N GLY A 86 -26.66 16.74 -9.11
CA GLY A 86 -27.35 16.90 -10.40
C GLY A 86 -26.41 17.09 -11.60
N ASP A 87 -25.12 16.81 -11.44
CA ASP A 87 -24.11 16.88 -12.50
C ASP A 87 -24.21 15.64 -13.41
N VAL A 88 -25.14 15.70 -14.37
CA VAL A 88 -25.43 14.58 -15.29
C VAL A 88 -24.23 14.25 -16.18
N GLU A 89 -23.51 15.26 -16.65
CA GLU A 89 -22.36 15.07 -17.55
C GLU A 89 -21.18 14.45 -16.81
N GLY A 90 -20.81 15.00 -15.64
CA GLY A 90 -19.75 14.45 -14.82
C GLY A 90 -20.08 13.04 -14.34
N ASN A 91 -21.34 12.75 -13.99
CA ASN A 91 -21.76 11.39 -13.64
C ASN A 91 -21.56 10.40 -14.80
N ARG A 92 -21.95 10.77 -16.03
CA ARG A 92 -21.71 9.94 -17.23
C ARG A 92 -20.22 9.72 -17.49
N PHE A 93 -19.41 10.77 -17.34
CA PHE A 93 -17.96 10.67 -17.51
C PHE A 93 -17.34 9.67 -16.51
N ILE A 94 -17.66 9.79 -15.22
CA ILE A 94 -17.15 8.87 -14.20
C ILE A 94 -17.65 7.43 -14.41
N ALA A 95 -18.90 7.24 -14.88
CA ALA A 95 -19.40 5.91 -15.24
C ALA A 95 -18.56 5.27 -16.36
N GLY A 96 -18.12 6.05 -17.34
CA GLY A 96 -17.18 5.61 -18.37
C GLY A 96 -15.82 5.18 -17.80
N LEU A 97 -15.27 5.93 -16.86
CA LEU A 97 -14.01 5.58 -16.19
C LEU A 97 -14.12 4.27 -15.39
N LEU A 98 -15.20 4.10 -14.61
CA LEU A 98 -15.48 2.86 -13.89
C LEU A 98 -15.53 1.65 -14.83
N GLN A 99 -16.26 1.79 -15.95
CA GLN A 99 -16.33 0.72 -16.94
C GLN A 99 -14.97 0.45 -17.60
N GLY A 100 -14.17 1.48 -17.83
CA GLY A 100 -12.80 1.35 -18.36
C GLY A 100 -11.90 0.51 -17.45
N VAL A 101 -11.95 0.75 -16.13
CA VAL A 101 -11.22 -0.05 -15.14
C VAL A 101 -11.64 -1.51 -15.20
N LEU A 102 -12.95 -1.79 -15.15
CA LEU A 102 -13.48 -3.15 -15.18
C LEU A 102 -13.09 -3.89 -16.48
N ASN A 103 -13.29 -3.25 -17.63
CA ASN A 103 -12.96 -3.82 -18.93
C ASN A 103 -11.47 -4.14 -19.05
N THR A 104 -10.61 -3.27 -18.54
CA THR A 104 -9.15 -3.47 -18.58
C THR A 104 -8.74 -4.66 -17.73
N LEU A 105 -9.27 -4.76 -16.49
CA LEU A 105 -8.98 -5.88 -15.61
C LEU A 105 -9.48 -7.20 -16.18
N ASP A 106 -10.70 -7.23 -16.73
CA ASP A 106 -11.25 -8.43 -17.37
C ASP A 106 -10.48 -8.82 -18.63
N TYR A 107 -10.02 -7.85 -19.44
CA TYR A 107 -9.17 -8.09 -20.61
C TYR A 107 -7.82 -8.70 -20.23
N LEU A 108 -7.22 -8.23 -19.13
CA LEU A 108 -5.94 -8.75 -18.62
C LEU A 108 -6.11 -10.05 -17.82
N GLY A 109 -7.34 -10.48 -17.53
CA GLY A 109 -7.61 -11.66 -16.69
C GLY A 109 -7.27 -11.45 -15.21
N ILE A 110 -7.23 -10.20 -14.74
CA ILE A 110 -6.92 -9.85 -13.35
C ILE A 110 -8.21 -9.75 -12.54
N LYS A 111 -8.21 -10.31 -11.33
CA LYS A 111 -9.32 -10.24 -10.38
C LYS A 111 -8.89 -9.57 -9.08
N ILE A 112 -9.56 -8.46 -8.75
CA ILE A 112 -9.29 -7.66 -7.55
C ILE A 112 -10.56 -7.65 -6.69
N GLU A 113 -10.43 -8.12 -5.45
CA GLU A 113 -11.52 -8.11 -4.46
C GLU A 113 -12.03 -6.68 -4.23
N GLY A 114 -13.35 -6.51 -4.22
CA GLY A 114 -13.99 -5.20 -4.11
C GLY A 114 -14.03 -4.37 -5.40
N VAL A 115 -13.49 -4.90 -6.52
CA VAL A 115 -13.52 -4.26 -7.84
C VAL A 115 -14.28 -5.11 -8.86
N ASN A 116 -13.72 -6.24 -9.31
CA ASN A 116 -14.25 -7.09 -10.39
C ASN A 116 -14.17 -8.62 -10.11
N ALA A 117 -13.80 -8.99 -8.88
CA ALA A 117 -13.78 -10.37 -8.38
C ALA A 117 -15.12 -10.80 -7.77
#